data_AF-A0A1A2SST8-F1
#
_entry.id   AF-A0A1A2SST8-F1
#
_cell.length_a   1.000
_cell.length_b   1.000
_cell.length_c   1.000
_cell.angle_alpha   90.00
_cell.angle_beta   90.00
_cell.angle_gamma   90.00
#
_symmetry.space_group_name_H-M   'P 1'
#
loop_
_entity.id
_entity.type
_entity.pdbx_description
1 polymer ?
#
loop_
_entity_poly.entity_id
_entity_poly.type
_entity_poly.pdbx_seq_one_letter_code
_entity_poly.pdbx_strand_id
1 'polypeptide(L)'
;MLTVDNQAAGPHDASLDHERLVLEARDVDFDWAQLPFHYVPGEPFTTHVLNVLHLLLPAGEEFFVEVFKQTLPLIKDDQLRLDVQGFIGQEAVHSQAHANVLAHFAARDIDLTPYTGQIKWLFDKLLGPRPGWSRRRRQSWLLEQVCIVSAIEHYTAILGEWILDSPAHDRIGTDPVMLDMLRWHGAEEVEHKAVAFDTMKHLQAGYWRQVRAQLVVTPAMLLLWIRGVRFMYSRDPHLPARTKPRWRDYFAAARRGLVPGPLRFVRAIGNYYRPGFHPSQLGGVGLAVDYLAISPAARAAH
;
A
#
# COMPACT_ATOMS: atom_id res chain seq x y z
N MET A 1 20.56 -5.95 -24.00
CA MET A 1 19.73 -4.73 -23.98
C MET A 1 18.35 -5.15 -23.53
N LEU A 2 17.68 -4.38 -22.66
CA LEU A 2 16.27 -4.63 -22.34
C LEU A 2 15.45 -4.16 -23.55
N THR A 3 14.56 -5.00 -24.05
CA THR A 3 13.53 -4.57 -25.00
C THR A 3 12.45 -3.88 -24.16
N VAL A 4 12.08 -2.65 -24.54
CA VAL A 4 11.14 -1.79 -23.82
C VAL A 4 10.19 -1.21 -24.85
N ASP A 5 8.89 -1.24 -24.54
CA ASP A 5 7.85 -0.68 -25.39
C ASP A 5 7.99 0.83 -25.51
N ASN A 6 7.41 1.42 -26.56
CA ASN A 6 7.44 2.86 -26.75
C ASN A 6 6.26 3.56 -26.05
N GLN A 7 5.27 2.80 -25.57
CA GLN A 7 4.03 3.29 -24.96
C GLN A 7 3.72 2.51 -23.66
N ALA A 8 2.93 3.11 -22.77
CA ALA A 8 2.35 2.42 -21.60
C ALA A 8 1.29 1.37 -22.02
N ALA A 9 0.97 0.41 -21.13
CA ALA A 9 0.03 -0.67 -21.42
C ALA A 9 -1.45 -0.31 -21.18
N GLY A 10 -1.71 0.69 -20.32
CA GLY A 10 -3.02 1.28 -20.13
C GLY A 10 -3.56 2.01 -21.37
N PRO A 11 -4.88 2.31 -21.41
CA PRO A 11 -5.49 2.99 -22.54
C PRO A 11 -4.96 4.42 -22.70
N HIS A 12 -4.43 4.73 -23.88
CA HIS A 12 -3.99 6.08 -24.31
C HIS A 12 -5.13 6.97 -24.83
N ASP A 13 -6.37 6.49 -24.75
CA ASP A 13 -7.49 7.11 -25.48
C ASP A 13 -7.87 8.48 -24.89
N ALA A 14 -8.06 9.45 -25.77
CA ALA A 14 -8.38 10.85 -25.44
C ALA A 14 -9.84 11.05 -25.01
N SER A 15 -10.59 9.96 -24.81
CA SER A 15 -12.00 9.96 -24.39
C SER A 15 -12.19 9.82 -22.87
N LEU A 16 -11.09 9.63 -22.12
CA LEU A 16 -11.05 9.53 -20.65
C LEU A 16 -10.51 10.83 -20.02
N ASP A 17 -11.06 11.98 -20.42
CA ASP A 17 -10.65 13.32 -19.93
C ASP A 17 -10.86 13.51 -18.41
N HIS A 18 -11.50 12.56 -17.72
CA HIS A 18 -11.71 12.60 -16.26
C HIS A 18 -10.85 11.60 -15.48
N GLU A 19 -9.98 10.81 -16.15
CA GLU A 19 -9.19 9.74 -15.48
C GLU A 19 -7.68 9.97 -15.47
N ARG A 20 -7.16 11.01 -16.15
CA ARG A 20 -5.72 11.33 -16.10
C ARG A 20 -5.43 12.31 -14.98
N LEU A 21 -5.49 11.82 -13.76
CA LEU A 21 -5.08 12.57 -12.58
C LEU A 21 -3.58 12.79 -12.63
N VAL A 22 -3.14 14.05 -12.56
CA VAL A 22 -1.72 14.36 -12.40
C VAL A 22 -1.36 13.98 -10.97
N LEU A 23 -0.50 12.97 -10.83
CA LEU A 23 -0.03 12.50 -9.54
C LEU A 23 0.94 13.52 -8.96
N GLU A 24 0.54 14.19 -7.90
CA GLU A 24 1.37 15.12 -7.15
C GLU A 24 1.38 14.71 -5.68
N ALA A 25 2.58 14.79 -5.07
CA ALA A 25 2.72 14.61 -3.64
C ALA A 25 2.08 15.81 -2.94
N ARG A 26 1.05 15.55 -2.14
CA ARG A 26 0.37 16.56 -1.36
C ARG A 26 1.12 16.74 -0.04
N ASP A 27 1.25 17.98 0.39
CA ASP A 27 1.71 18.25 1.76
C ASP A 27 0.54 17.94 2.71
N VAL A 28 0.82 17.15 3.74
CA VAL A 28 -0.18 16.67 4.70
C VAL A 28 0.38 16.70 6.10
N ASP A 29 -0.45 17.10 7.05
CA ASP A 29 -0.12 17.06 8.47
C ASP A 29 -1.26 16.41 9.26
N PHE A 30 -0.90 15.58 10.23
CA PHE A 30 -1.82 14.83 11.06
C PHE A 30 -1.48 15.05 12.53
N ASP A 31 -2.40 15.62 13.30
CA ASP A 31 -2.21 15.82 14.73
C ASP A 31 -2.46 14.53 15.52
N TRP A 32 -1.36 13.85 15.85
CA TRP A 32 -1.40 12.62 16.62
C TRP A 32 -1.55 12.84 18.14
N ALA A 33 -1.51 14.07 18.66
CA ALA A 33 -1.40 14.33 20.09
C ALA A 33 -2.46 13.60 20.94
N GLN A 34 -3.68 13.46 20.40
CA GLN A 34 -4.82 12.83 21.07
C GLN A 34 -5.15 11.42 20.55
N LEU A 35 -4.39 10.87 19.59
CA LEU A 35 -4.69 9.56 19.00
C LEU A 35 -4.63 8.46 20.07
N PRO A 36 -5.75 7.78 20.38
CA PRO A 36 -5.76 6.66 21.32
C PRO A 36 -5.08 5.43 20.73
N PHE A 37 -4.55 4.54 21.58
CA PHE A 37 -3.95 3.29 21.11
C PHE A 37 -4.96 2.38 20.40
N HIS A 38 -6.20 2.33 20.91
CA HIS A 38 -7.35 1.72 20.22
C HIS A 38 -8.21 2.82 19.60
N TYR A 39 -7.84 3.24 18.40
CA TYR A 39 -8.58 4.24 17.62
C TYR A 39 -9.85 3.71 16.95
N VAL A 40 -10.10 2.40 16.96
CA VAL A 40 -11.42 1.85 16.66
C VAL A 40 -12.09 1.47 17.99
N PRO A 41 -13.11 2.24 18.45
CA PRO A 41 -13.65 2.08 19.80
C PRO A 41 -14.18 0.67 20.07
N GLY A 42 -13.65 0.02 21.12
CA GLY A 42 -14.06 -1.33 21.51
C GLY A 42 -13.60 -2.45 20.57
N GLU A 43 -12.78 -2.15 19.54
CA GLU A 43 -12.36 -3.09 18.51
C GLU A 43 -10.83 -3.25 18.47
N PRO A 44 -10.20 -3.90 19.45
CA PRO A 44 -8.75 -4.11 19.46
C PRO A 44 -8.27 -4.93 18.26
N PHE A 45 -9.06 -5.92 17.84
CA PHE A 45 -8.73 -6.73 16.66
C PHE A 45 -8.64 -5.85 15.40
N THR A 46 -9.67 -5.04 15.14
CA THR A 46 -9.71 -4.14 13.98
C THR A 46 -8.59 -3.13 14.04
N THR A 47 -8.40 -2.47 15.18
CA THR A 47 -7.30 -1.51 15.38
C THR A 47 -5.95 -2.16 15.06
N HIS A 48 -5.70 -3.39 15.52
CA HIS A 48 -4.43 -4.06 15.26
C HIS A 48 -4.28 -4.61 13.84
N VAL A 49 -5.37 -4.96 13.16
CA VAL A 49 -5.35 -5.30 11.73
C VAL A 49 -4.94 -4.09 10.90
N LEU A 50 -5.49 -2.91 11.21
CA LEU A 50 -5.13 -1.66 10.54
C LEU A 50 -3.71 -1.21 10.89
N ASN A 51 -3.28 -1.37 12.15
CA ASN A 51 -1.92 -1.04 12.57
C ASN A 51 -0.81 -1.78 11.82
N VAL A 52 -1.12 -2.95 11.24
CA VAL A 52 -0.14 -3.66 10.39
C VAL A 52 0.31 -2.81 9.22
N LEU A 53 -0.55 -1.94 8.67
CA LEU A 53 -0.19 -1.01 7.60
C LEU A 53 1.02 -0.16 8.02
N HIS A 54 0.94 0.51 9.18
CA HIS A 54 2.04 1.32 9.69
C HIS A 54 3.30 0.49 10.02
N LEU A 55 3.18 -0.81 10.30
CA LEU A 55 4.34 -1.68 10.52
C LEU A 55 5.04 -2.11 9.22
N LEU A 56 4.31 -2.20 8.11
CA LEU A 56 4.80 -2.74 6.84
C LEU A 56 5.21 -1.64 5.85
N LEU A 57 4.35 -0.64 5.71
CA LEU A 57 4.40 0.31 4.61
C LEU A 57 5.61 1.24 4.63
N PRO A 58 6.08 1.81 5.76
CA PRO A 58 7.24 2.71 5.73
C PRO A 58 8.46 2.15 4.99
N ALA A 59 8.87 0.92 5.33
CA ALA A 59 9.99 0.25 4.69
C ALA A 59 9.66 -0.31 3.30
N GLY A 60 8.39 -0.59 3.02
CA GLY A 60 7.92 -1.03 1.71
C GLY A 60 7.94 0.11 0.69
N GLU A 61 7.36 1.25 1.05
CA GLU A 61 7.25 2.45 0.22
C GLU A 61 8.64 3.10 0.00
N GLU A 62 9.53 3.10 1.01
CA GLU A 62 10.96 3.41 0.81
C GLU A 62 11.59 2.51 -0.27
N PHE A 63 11.28 1.21 -0.26
CA PHE A 63 11.77 0.28 -1.26
C PHE A 63 11.12 0.54 -2.63
N PHE A 64 9.85 0.93 -2.71
CA PHE A 64 9.17 1.27 -3.95
C PHE A 64 9.83 2.48 -4.60
N VAL A 65 10.07 3.54 -3.82
CA VAL A 65 10.80 4.74 -4.24
C VAL A 65 12.17 4.38 -4.83
N GLU A 66 12.95 3.54 -4.16
CA GLU A 66 14.29 3.18 -4.63
C GLU A 66 14.28 2.27 -5.88
N VAL A 67 13.30 1.38 -6.01
CA VAL A 67 13.11 0.60 -7.23
C VAL A 67 12.71 1.51 -8.38
N PHE A 68 11.75 2.42 -8.18
CA PHE A 68 11.18 3.22 -9.25
C PHE A 68 12.16 4.30 -9.73
N LYS A 69 12.97 4.89 -8.84
CA LYS A 69 14.13 5.73 -9.21
C LYS A 69 15.10 5.02 -10.17
N GLN A 70 15.35 3.72 -9.97
CA GLN A 70 16.21 2.92 -10.85
C GLN A 70 15.52 2.57 -12.19
N THR A 71 14.18 2.48 -12.21
CA THR A 71 13.42 2.21 -13.43
C THR A 71 13.18 3.45 -14.29
N LEU A 72 13.15 4.65 -13.69
CA LEU A 72 12.83 5.90 -14.36
C LEU A 72 13.66 6.15 -15.64
N PRO A 73 14.99 5.92 -15.67
CA PRO A 73 15.80 6.09 -16.88
C PRO A 73 15.53 5.06 -17.99
N LEU A 74 14.78 4.00 -17.69
CA LEU A 74 14.43 2.93 -18.62
C LEU A 74 13.07 3.17 -19.30
N ILE A 75 12.27 4.10 -18.77
CA ILE A 75 10.94 4.42 -19.29
C ILE A 75 11.07 5.39 -20.47
N LYS A 76 10.50 5.01 -21.61
CA LYS A 76 10.50 5.80 -22.85
C LYS A 76 9.23 6.63 -23.03
N ASP A 77 8.12 6.15 -22.52
CA ASP A 77 6.83 6.85 -22.58
C ASP A 77 6.87 8.06 -21.64
N ASP A 78 6.62 9.26 -22.17
CA ASP A 78 6.76 10.51 -21.42
C ASP A 78 5.69 10.64 -20.34
N GLN A 79 4.47 10.16 -20.58
CA GLN A 79 3.38 10.20 -19.61
C GLN A 79 3.66 9.25 -18.45
N LEU A 80 4.00 7.99 -18.74
CA LEU A 80 4.36 7.01 -17.72
C LEU A 80 5.55 7.48 -16.89
N ARG A 81 6.49 8.23 -17.50
CA ARG A 81 7.60 8.82 -16.75
C ARG A 81 7.11 9.88 -15.75
N LEU A 82 6.16 10.73 -16.13
CA LEU A 82 5.53 11.70 -15.23
C LEU A 82 4.75 11.00 -14.11
N ASP A 83 3.97 9.98 -14.45
CA ASP A 83 3.18 9.22 -13.47
C ASP A 83 4.10 8.53 -12.44
N VAL A 84 5.21 7.93 -12.90
CA VAL A 84 6.21 7.34 -12.01
C VAL A 84 6.91 8.39 -11.14
N GLN A 85 7.12 9.61 -11.63
CA GLN A 85 7.67 10.70 -10.83
C GLN A 85 6.70 11.12 -9.72
N GLY A 86 5.40 11.26 -10.05
CA GLY A 86 4.35 11.55 -9.08
C GLY A 86 4.22 10.46 -8.02
N PHE A 87 4.19 9.19 -8.47
CA PHE A 87 4.23 8.00 -7.60
C PHE A 87 5.39 8.07 -6.59
N ILE A 88 6.62 8.29 -7.06
CA ILE A 88 7.80 8.42 -6.18
C ILE A 88 7.60 9.52 -5.11
N GLY A 89 6.96 10.63 -5.49
CA GLY A 89 6.64 11.71 -4.57
C GLY A 89 5.63 11.30 -3.51
N GLN A 90 4.48 10.76 -3.91
CA GLN A 90 3.41 10.33 -3.00
C GLN A 90 3.88 9.25 -2.03
N GLU A 91 4.56 8.22 -2.52
CA GLU A 91 5.11 7.13 -1.71
C GLU A 91 6.09 7.59 -0.62
N ALA A 92 6.89 8.63 -0.91
CA ALA A 92 7.77 9.21 0.10
C ALA A 92 6.99 9.89 1.23
N VAL A 93 5.87 10.55 0.90
CA VAL A 93 4.98 11.18 1.89
C VAL A 93 4.19 10.12 2.67
N HIS A 94 3.69 9.07 2.01
CA HIS A 94 3.03 7.92 2.65
C HIS A 94 3.93 7.31 3.73
N SER A 95 5.19 7.04 3.37
CA SER A 95 6.15 6.39 4.26
C SER A 95 6.36 7.22 5.52
N GLN A 96 6.51 8.54 5.35
CA GLN A 96 6.65 9.47 6.46
C GLN A 96 5.39 9.53 7.33
N ALA A 97 4.20 9.58 6.74
CA ALA A 97 2.93 9.61 7.46
C ALA A 97 2.74 8.35 8.32
N HIS A 98 3.02 7.15 7.77
CA HIS A 98 3.00 5.91 8.54
C HIS A 98 4.07 5.89 9.64
N ALA A 99 5.28 6.37 9.36
CA ALA A 99 6.36 6.45 10.35
C ALA A 99 5.99 7.38 11.53
N ASN A 100 5.25 8.46 11.29
CA ASN A 100 4.78 9.37 12.33
C ASN A 100 3.80 8.67 13.29
N VAL A 101 2.93 7.77 12.81
CA VAL A 101 2.07 6.94 13.67
C VAL A 101 2.90 6.03 14.57
N LEU A 102 3.96 5.41 14.02
CA LEU A 102 4.87 4.58 14.82
C LEU A 102 5.62 5.40 15.88
N ALA A 103 6.08 6.60 15.52
CA ALA A 103 6.75 7.52 16.44
C ALA A 103 5.82 7.93 17.59
N HIS A 104 4.53 8.17 17.31
CA HIS A 104 3.51 8.45 18.31
C HIS A 104 3.35 7.30 19.33
N PHE A 105 3.35 6.05 18.87
CA PHE A 105 3.32 4.88 19.75
C PHE A 105 4.62 4.71 20.55
N ALA A 106 5.77 4.93 19.92
CA ALA A 106 7.07 4.88 20.61
C ALA A 106 7.18 5.92 21.72
N ALA A 107 6.65 7.14 21.51
CA ALA A 107 6.59 8.20 22.52
C ALA A 107 5.68 7.86 23.73
N ARG A 108 4.89 6.78 23.63
CA ARG A 108 4.04 6.23 24.70
C ARG A 108 4.53 4.87 25.19
N ASP A 109 5.84 4.64 25.07
CA ASP A 109 6.54 3.43 25.54
C ASP A 109 6.10 2.12 24.88
N ILE A 110 5.52 2.19 23.67
CA ILE A 110 5.15 1.02 22.88
C ILE A 110 6.23 0.75 21.84
N ASP A 111 7.19 -0.10 22.21
CA ASP A 111 8.29 -0.49 21.34
C ASP A 111 7.85 -1.46 20.22
N LEU A 112 7.75 -0.90 19.00
CA LEU A 112 7.42 -1.63 17.77
C LEU A 112 8.66 -1.99 16.94
N THR A 113 9.86 -1.57 17.36
CA THR A 113 11.11 -1.70 16.60
C THR A 113 11.50 -3.14 16.25
N PRO A 114 11.19 -4.19 17.05
CA PRO A 114 11.54 -5.55 16.67
C PRO A 114 10.81 -6.04 15.41
N TYR A 115 9.58 -5.57 15.20
CA TYR A 115 8.83 -5.95 14.00
C TYR A 115 9.23 -5.07 12.82
N THR A 116 9.28 -3.75 12.97
CA THR A 116 9.66 -2.84 11.87
C THR A 116 11.10 -3.08 11.41
N GLY A 117 12.02 -3.42 12.33
CA GLY A 117 13.38 -3.86 11.99
C GLY A 117 13.42 -5.16 11.17
N GLN A 118 12.53 -6.11 11.46
CA GLN A 118 12.37 -7.33 10.64
C GLN A 118 11.92 -6.98 9.21
N ILE A 119 10.95 -6.07 9.07
CA ILE A 119 10.44 -5.64 7.77
C ILE A 119 11.51 -4.89 6.99
N LYS A 120 12.21 -3.95 7.63
CA LYS A 120 13.33 -3.25 7.03
C LYS A 120 14.41 -4.21 6.53
N TRP A 121 14.77 -5.22 7.34
CA TRP A 121 15.72 -6.25 6.93
C TRP A 121 15.22 -7.04 5.70
N LEU A 122 13.93 -7.37 5.64
CA LEU A 122 13.33 -8.06 4.49
C LEU A 122 13.50 -7.23 3.22
N PHE A 123 13.13 -5.95 3.24
CA PHE A 123 13.27 -5.09 2.07
C PHE A 123 14.74 -4.82 1.71
N ASP A 124 15.60 -4.48 2.68
CA ASP A 124 17.01 -4.17 2.44
C ASP A 124 17.83 -5.37 1.96
N LYS A 125 17.63 -6.55 2.56
CA LYS A 125 18.52 -7.71 2.39
C LYS A 125 17.92 -8.78 1.49
N LEU A 126 16.62 -9.03 1.57
CA LEU A 126 15.96 -10.03 0.75
C LEU A 126 15.54 -9.45 -0.61
N LEU A 127 15.03 -8.22 -0.63
CA LEU A 127 14.53 -7.59 -1.85
C LEU A 127 15.49 -6.54 -2.44
N GLY A 128 16.44 -6.04 -1.64
CA GLY A 128 17.32 -4.94 -2.01
C GLY A 128 18.41 -5.26 -3.03
N PRO A 129 19.33 -4.29 -3.26
CA PRO A 129 20.37 -4.38 -4.29
C PRO A 129 21.31 -5.57 -4.13
N ARG A 130 21.85 -6.05 -5.26
CA ARG A 130 22.80 -7.18 -5.33
C ARG A 130 24.16 -6.71 -5.89
N PRO A 131 25.02 -6.06 -5.08
CA PRO A 131 26.22 -5.37 -5.57
C PRO A 131 27.29 -6.28 -6.21
N GLY A 132 27.28 -7.58 -5.95
CA GLY A 132 28.19 -8.54 -6.60
C GLY A 132 27.68 -9.18 -7.90
N TRP A 133 26.46 -8.86 -8.34
CA TRP A 133 25.87 -9.50 -9.53
C TRP A 133 26.30 -8.82 -10.82
N SER A 134 26.39 -9.57 -11.93
CA SER A 134 26.67 -8.99 -13.25
C SER A 134 25.57 -8.01 -13.68
N ARG A 135 25.87 -7.09 -14.61
CA ARG A 135 24.89 -6.10 -15.12
C ARG A 135 23.60 -6.76 -15.61
N ARG A 136 23.70 -7.87 -16.35
CA ARG A 136 22.54 -8.63 -16.84
C ARG A 136 21.69 -9.19 -15.70
N ARG A 137 22.33 -9.74 -14.65
CA ARG A 137 21.61 -10.26 -13.47
C ARG A 137 20.93 -9.14 -12.69
N ARG A 138 21.58 -7.98 -12.53
CA ARG A 138 20.98 -6.81 -11.86
C ARG A 138 19.78 -6.27 -12.63
N GLN A 139 19.86 -6.18 -13.96
CA GLN A 139 18.72 -5.81 -14.80
C GLN A 139 17.56 -6.80 -14.68
N SER A 140 17.85 -8.10 -14.71
CA SER A 140 16.84 -9.13 -14.50
C SER A 140 16.21 -9.05 -13.11
N TRP A 141 17.00 -8.70 -12.10
CA TRP A 141 16.53 -8.51 -10.72
C TRP A 141 15.63 -7.29 -10.59
N LEU A 142 15.98 -6.16 -11.22
CA LEU A 142 15.13 -4.98 -11.24
C LEU A 142 13.73 -5.29 -11.79
N LEU A 143 13.65 -6.10 -12.86
CA LEU A 143 12.35 -6.56 -13.37
C LEU A 143 11.57 -7.43 -12.37
N GLU A 144 12.25 -8.26 -11.57
CA GLU A 144 11.59 -9.00 -10.48
C GLU A 144 11.07 -8.04 -9.40
N GLN A 145 11.89 -7.07 -9.00
CA GLN A 145 11.53 -6.06 -8.02
C GLN A 145 10.29 -5.26 -8.48
N VAL A 146 10.26 -4.81 -9.74
CA VAL A 146 9.09 -4.14 -10.32
C VAL A 146 7.85 -5.04 -10.31
N CYS A 147 7.98 -6.32 -10.63
CA CYS A 147 6.84 -7.26 -10.52
C CYS A 147 6.36 -7.43 -9.07
N ILE A 148 7.28 -7.40 -8.09
CA ILE A 148 6.96 -7.49 -6.67
C ILE A 148 6.24 -6.22 -6.22
N VAL A 149 6.74 -5.03 -6.58
CA VAL A 149 6.06 -3.76 -6.27
C VAL A 149 4.67 -3.75 -6.88
N SER A 150 4.53 -4.03 -8.18
CA SER A 150 3.22 -4.09 -8.84
C SER A 150 2.26 -5.11 -8.19
N ALA A 151 2.77 -6.21 -7.65
CA ALA A 151 1.96 -7.17 -6.92
C ALA A 151 1.52 -6.65 -5.54
N ILE A 152 2.37 -5.90 -4.82
CA ILE A 152 2.03 -5.29 -3.52
C ILE A 152 1.07 -4.12 -3.71
N GLU A 153 1.30 -3.27 -4.72
CA GLU A 153 0.44 -2.17 -5.12
C GLU A 153 -0.99 -2.63 -5.44
N HIS A 154 -1.13 -3.81 -6.04
CA HIS A 154 -2.45 -4.40 -6.26
C HIS A 154 -3.19 -4.65 -4.93
N TYR A 155 -2.48 -4.96 -3.83
CA TYR A 155 -3.10 -5.08 -2.50
C TYR A 155 -3.41 -3.74 -1.87
N THR A 156 -2.51 -2.76 -1.94
CA THR A 156 -2.73 -1.42 -1.36
C THR A 156 -3.89 -0.75 -2.05
N ALA A 157 -4.00 -0.83 -3.39
CA ALA A 157 -5.16 -0.34 -4.14
C ALA A 157 -6.49 -1.00 -3.73
N ILE A 158 -6.51 -2.32 -3.47
CA ILE A 158 -7.72 -3.02 -2.98
C ILE A 158 -8.11 -2.53 -1.57
N LEU A 159 -7.12 -2.31 -0.70
CA LEU A 159 -7.33 -1.83 0.66
C LEU A 159 -7.75 -0.34 0.66
N GLY A 160 -7.18 0.46 -0.24
CA GLY A 160 -7.51 1.85 -0.48
C GLY A 160 -8.95 2.02 -0.93
N GLU A 161 -9.38 1.27 -1.95
CA GLU A 161 -10.78 1.23 -2.39
C GLU A 161 -11.71 0.83 -1.23
N TRP A 162 -11.32 -0.16 -0.41
CA TRP A 162 -12.12 -0.61 0.72
C TRP A 162 -12.26 0.45 1.82
N ILE A 163 -11.18 1.12 2.23
CA ILE A 163 -11.24 2.07 3.34
C ILE A 163 -11.98 3.36 2.98
N LEU A 164 -11.93 3.76 1.69
CA LEU A 164 -12.76 4.85 1.16
C LEU A 164 -14.25 4.53 1.26
N ASP A 165 -14.64 3.28 0.99
CA ASP A 165 -16.03 2.79 1.10
C ASP A 165 -16.26 1.96 2.37
N SER A 166 -15.96 2.56 3.52
CA SER A 166 -16.04 1.88 4.83
C SER A 166 -16.97 2.57 5.86
N PRO A 167 -18.28 2.72 5.57
CA PRO A 167 -19.20 3.48 6.43
C PRO A 167 -19.40 2.87 7.84
N ALA A 168 -18.91 1.65 8.07
CA ALA A 168 -18.87 1.06 9.41
C ALA A 168 -17.90 1.78 10.34
N HIS A 169 -16.79 2.31 9.82
CA HIS A 169 -15.82 3.08 10.60
C HIS A 169 -16.37 4.42 11.06
N ASP A 170 -17.16 5.09 10.22
CA ASP A 170 -17.85 6.33 10.60
C ASP A 170 -18.91 6.05 11.68
N ARG A 171 -19.74 5.02 11.49
CA ARG A 171 -20.81 4.66 12.44
C ARG A 171 -20.30 4.26 13.82
N ILE A 172 -19.15 3.59 13.90
CA ILE A 172 -18.57 3.17 15.18
C ILE A 172 -17.78 4.29 15.86
N GLY A 173 -17.54 5.42 15.16
CA GLY A 173 -16.75 6.53 15.68
C GLY A 173 -15.26 6.22 15.73
N THR A 174 -14.71 5.62 14.66
CA THR A 174 -13.25 5.51 14.51
C THR A 174 -12.61 6.89 14.61
N ASP A 175 -11.46 7.00 15.27
CA ASP A 175 -10.76 8.27 15.45
C ASP A 175 -10.62 9.01 14.12
N PRO A 176 -11.05 10.29 14.05
CA PRO A 176 -11.15 11.00 12.79
C PRO A 176 -9.78 11.28 12.15
N VAL A 177 -8.71 11.49 12.93
CA VAL A 177 -7.38 11.76 12.38
C VAL A 177 -6.80 10.49 11.77
N MET A 178 -6.93 9.36 12.46
CA MET A 178 -6.49 8.07 11.91
C MET A 178 -7.31 7.67 10.69
N LEU A 179 -8.64 7.84 10.75
CA LEU A 179 -9.50 7.50 9.62
C LEU A 179 -9.20 8.40 8.40
N ASP A 180 -8.89 9.67 8.63
CA ASP A 180 -8.46 10.57 7.56
C ASP A 180 -7.14 10.13 6.94
N MET A 181 -6.14 9.82 7.76
CA MET A 181 -4.85 9.33 7.26
C MET A 181 -4.99 8.06 6.42
N LEU A 182 -5.75 7.07 6.89
CA LEU A 182 -5.97 5.83 6.14
C LEU A 182 -6.75 6.04 4.84
N ARG A 183 -7.71 6.97 4.82
CA ARG A 183 -8.50 7.27 3.61
C ARG A 183 -7.76 8.17 2.63
N TRP A 184 -6.98 9.14 3.10
CA TRP A 184 -6.08 9.93 2.25
C TRP A 184 -5.08 9.02 1.54
N HIS A 185 -4.40 8.17 2.30
CA HIS A 185 -3.48 7.19 1.73
C HIS A 185 -4.21 6.27 0.75
N GLY A 186 -5.33 5.69 1.18
CA GLY A 186 -6.15 4.83 0.33
C GLY A 186 -6.65 5.49 -0.95
N ALA A 187 -6.86 6.81 -0.95
CA ALA A 187 -7.21 7.58 -2.15
C ALA A 187 -6.04 7.69 -3.11
N GLU A 188 -4.85 8.09 -2.64
CA GLU A 188 -3.66 8.20 -3.50
C GLU A 188 -3.28 6.82 -4.07
N GLU A 189 -3.41 5.75 -3.28
CA GLU A 189 -3.25 4.36 -3.74
C GLU A 189 -4.19 3.98 -4.89
N VAL A 190 -5.38 4.56 -4.91
CA VAL A 190 -6.36 4.36 -6.00
C VAL A 190 -6.05 5.25 -7.20
N GLU A 191 -5.50 6.46 -7.01
CA GLU A 191 -5.05 7.34 -8.10
C GLU A 191 -3.92 6.65 -8.90
N HIS A 192 -2.95 6.04 -8.22
CA HIS A 192 -1.76 5.47 -8.87
C HIS A 192 -1.76 3.95 -9.05
N LYS A 193 -2.88 3.26 -8.77
CA LYS A 193 -3.03 1.80 -8.83
C LYS A 193 -2.53 1.11 -10.11
N ALA A 194 -2.45 1.84 -11.23
CA ALA A 194 -1.97 1.33 -12.51
C ALA A 194 -0.47 1.56 -12.75
N VAL A 195 0.16 2.53 -12.09
CA VAL A 195 1.52 3.02 -12.42
C VAL A 195 2.57 1.90 -12.32
N ALA A 196 2.55 1.13 -11.24
CA ALA A 196 3.48 0.03 -11.06
C ALA A 196 3.27 -1.10 -12.08
N PHE A 197 2.01 -1.37 -12.43
CA PHE A 197 1.65 -2.37 -13.43
C PHE A 197 2.05 -1.92 -14.84
N ASP A 198 1.78 -0.66 -15.19
CA ASP A 198 2.16 -0.08 -16.48
C ASP A 198 3.68 -0.04 -16.64
N THR A 199 4.41 0.31 -15.58
CA THR A 199 5.89 0.22 -15.56
C THR A 199 6.36 -1.22 -15.80
N MET A 200 5.76 -2.21 -15.12
CA MET A 200 6.06 -3.63 -15.32
C MET A 200 5.84 -4.07 -16.77
N LYS A 201 4.73 -3.65 -17.39
CA LYS A 201 4.40 -3.99 -18.78
C LYS A 201 5.32 -3.28 -19.77
N HIS A 202 5.56 -1.98 -19.58
CA HIS A 202 6.43 -1.17 -20.42
C HIS A 202 7.85 -1.74 -20.51
N LEU A 203 8.39 -2.21 -19.38
CA LEU A 203 9.70 -2.87 -19.29
C LEU A 203 9.70 -4.33 -19.79
N GLN A 204 8.57 -4.82 -20.30
CA GLN A 204 8.37 -6.19 -20.78
C GLN A 204 8.81 -7.25 -19.76
N ALA A 205 8.49 -7.07 -18.48
CA ALA A 205 8.92 -7.99 -17.43
C ALA A 205 8.38 -9.43 -17.66
N GLY A 206 7.25 -9.55 -18.35
CA GLY A 206 6.69 -10.80 -18.82
C GLY A 206 5.70 -11.44 -17.83
N TYR A 207 4.64 -12.04 -18.38
CA TYR A 207 3.51 -12.60 -17.62
C TYR A 207 3.94 -13.62 -16.55
N TRP A 208 4.91 -14.49 -16.86
CA TRP A 208 5.37 -15.49 -15.88
C TRP A 208 6.10 -14.88 -14.67
N ARG A 209 6.81 -13.75 -14.85
CA ARG A 209 7.41 -13.04 -13.72
C ARG A 209 6.34 -12.40 -12.85
N GLN A 210 5.36 -11.73 -13.49
CA GLN A 210 4.20 -11.16 -12.82
C GLN A 210 3.46 -12.20 -11.96
N VAL A 211 3.09 -13.34 -12.54
CA VAL A 211 2.37 -14.41 -11.82
C VAL A 211 3.21 -14.98 -10.69
N ARG A 212 4.50 -15.23 -10.92
CA ARG A 212 5.39 -15.73 -9.87
C ARG A 212 5.55 -14.72 -8.72
N ALA A 213 5.69 -13.43 -9.02
CA ALA A 213 5.76 -12.39 -8.01
C ALA A 213 4.49 -12.39 -7.16
N GLN A 214 3.30 -12.43 -7.79
CA GLN A 214 2.03 -12.53 -7.07
C GLN A 214 1.95 -13.78 -6.18
N LEU A 215 2.39 -14.94 -6.69
CA LEU A 215 2.40 -16.20 -5.93
C LEU A 215 3.35 -16.19 -4.73
N VAL A 216 4.38 -15.34 -4.74
CA VAL A 216 5.30 -15.14 -3.60
C VAL A 216 4.75 -14.07 -2.65
N VAL A 217 4.28 -12.95 -3.18
CA VAL A 217 3.76 -11.81 -2.40
C VAL A 217 2.49 -12.19 -1.64
N THR A 218 1.55 -12.90 -2.26
CA THR A 218 0.26 -13.28 -1.62
C THR A 218 0.46 -14.00 -0.26
N PRO A 219 1.18 -15.15 -0.20
CA PRO A 219 1.39 -15.84 1.07
C PRO A 219 2.31 -15.07 2.02
N ALA A 220 3.29 -14.32 1.50
CA ALA A 220 4.18 -13.50 2.33
C ALA A 220 3.38 -12.41 3.05
N MET A 221 2.55 -11.65 2.33
CA MET A 221 1.67 -10.63 2.89
C MET A 221 0.72 -11.21 3.93
N LEU A 222 0.07 -12.34 3.64
CA LEU A 222 -0.80 -13.02 4.62
C LEU A 222 -0.05 -13.39 5.91
N LEU A 223 1.15 -13.97 5.78
CA LEU A 223 1.97 -14.36 6.93
C LEU A 223 2.44 -13.15 7.73
N LEU A 224 2.90 -12.10 7.06
CA LEU A 224 3.31 -10.85 7.68
C LEU A 224 2.13 -10.22 8.42
N TRP A 225 0.94 -10.17 7.83
CA TRP A 225 -0.26 -9.65 8.48
C TRP A 225 -0.61 -10.42 9.76
N ILE A 226 -0.66 -11.76 9.68
CA ILE A 226 -0.94 -12.60 10.85
C ILE A 226 0.12 -12.38 11.94
N ARG A 227 1.40 -12.29 11.58
CA ARG A 227 2.48 -12.01 12.54
C ARG A 227 2.37 -10.60 13.11
N GLY A 228 2.00 -9.61 12.31
CA GLY A 228 1.85 -8.21 12.69
C GLY A 228 0.74 -8.03 13.70
N VAL A 229 -0.45 -8.58 13.44
CA VAL A 229 -1.56 -8.56 14.40
C VAL A 229 -1.15 -9.26 15.70
N ARG A 230 -0.50 -10.43 15.63
CA ARG A 230 -0.02 -11.14 16.84
C ARG A 230 1.03 -10.34 17.61
N PHE A 231 1.89 -9.61 16.90
CA PHE A 231 2.90 -8.74 17.49
C PHE A 231 2.23 -7.56 18.19
N MET A 232 1.28 -6.87 17.56
CA MET A 232 0.51 -5.79 18.19
C MET A 232 -0.22 -6.25 19.45
N TYR A 233 -0.88 -7.42 19.42
CA TYR A 233 -1.50 -8.01 20.61
C TYR A 233 -0.49 -8.28 21.74
N SER A 234 0.76 -8.60 21.42
CA SER A 234 1.81 -8.81 22.43
C SER A 234 2.36 -7.51 23.02
N ARG A 235 2.10 -6.38 22.36
CA ARG A 235 2.53 -5.04 22.75
C ARG A 235 1.38 -4.18 23.30
N ASP A 236 0.16 -4.70 23.29
CA ASP A 236 -1.03 -3.98 23.73
C ASP A 236 -1.11 -3.92 25.28
N PRO A 237 -0.99 -2.73 25.89
CA PRO A 237 -1.08 -2.58 27.34
C PRO A 237 -2.51 -2.63 27.89
N HIS A 238 -3.53 -2.53 27.03
CA HIS A 238 -4.93 -2.50 27.42
C HIS A 238 -5.61 -3.88 27.37
N LEU A 239 -4.94 -4.89 26.82
CA LEU A 239 -5.43 -6.26 26.80
C LEU A 239 -4.88 -7.08 27.98
N PRO A 240 -5.67 -8.05 28.50
CA PRO A 240 -5.14 -9.01 29.47
C PRO A 240 -3.92 -9.74 28.91
N ALA A 241 -2.94 -9.99 29.77
CA ALA A 241 -1.73 -10.71 29.39
C ALA A 241 -2.08 -12.05 28.70
N ARG A 242 -1.35 -12.38 27.63
CA ARG A 242 -1.51 -13.60 26.81
C ARG A 242 -2.80 -13.66 25.97
N THR A 243 -3.56 -12.57 25.87
CA THR A 243 -4.64 -12.47 24.87
C THR A 243 -4.07 -12.69 23.46
N LYS A 244 -4.78 -13.46 22.63
CA LYS A 244 -4.34 -13.78 21.26
C LYS A 244 -5.48 -13.49 20.28
N PRO A 245 -5.18 -12.94 19.10
CA PRO A 245 -6.17 -12.78 18.04
C PRO A 245 -6.63 -14.15 17.56
N ARG A 246 -7.92 -14.27 17.22
CA ARG A 246 -8.55 -15.49 16.73
C ARG A 246 -9.20 -15.23 15.38
N TRP A 247 -9.28 -16.26 14.54
CA TRP A 247 -10.00 -16.18 13.27
C TRP A 247 -11.46 -15.76 13.41
N ARG A 248 -12.12 -16.12 14.52
CA ARG A 248 -13.48 -15.67 14.81
C ARG A 248 -13.59 -14.14 14.88
N ASP A 249 -12.54 -13.47 15.35
CA ASP A 249 -12.51 -12.02 15.53
C ASP A 249 -12.43 -11.35 14.14
N TYR A 250 -11.60 -11.90 13.24
CA TYR A 250 -11.57 -11.50 11.83
C TYR A 250 -12.94 -11.63 11.16
N PHE A 251 -13.58 -12.80 11.25
CA PHE A 251 -14.88 -13.00 10.62
C PHE A 251 -15.99 -12.15 11.28
N ALA A 252 -15.88 -11.81 12.56
CA ALA A 252 -16.82 -10.92 13.24
C ALA A 252 -16.65 -9.46 12.77
N ALA A 253 -15.42 -8.97 12.70
CA ALA A 253 -15.10 -7.64 12.18
C ALA A 253 -15.47 -7.50 10.70
N ALA A 254 -15.16 -8.52 9.88
CA ALA A 254 -15.48 -8.53 8.45
C ALA A 254 -16.98 -8.50 8.19
N ARG A 255 -17.79 -9.24 8.97
CA ARG A 255 -19.26 -9.20 8.88
C ARG A 255 -19.84 -7.84 9.21
N ARG A 256 -19.15 -7.04 10.01
CA ARG A 256 -19.53 -5.68 10.38
C ARG A 256 -18.95 -4.62 9.43
N GLY A 257 -18.14 -5.03 8.46
CA GLY A 257 -17.48 -4.12 7.51
C GLY A 257 -16.29 -3.34 8.09
N LEU A 258 -15.74 -3.78 9.24
CA LEU A 258 -14.61 -3.13 9.91
C LEU A 258 -13.24 -3.59 9.39
N VAL A 259 -13.20 -4.70 8.63
CA VAL A 259 -12.02 -5.16 7.90
C VAL A 259 -12.48 -5.73 6.55
N PRO A 260 -11.59 -5.84 5.54
CA PRO A 260 -11.96 -6.41 4.25
C PRO A 260 -12.55 -7.82 4.38
N GLY A 261 -13.69 -8.04 3.72
CA GLY A 261 -14.34 -9.34 3.67
C GLY A 261 -13.54 -10.36 2.84
N PRO A 262 -13.38 -11.61 3.29
CA PRO A 262 -12.47 -12.58 2.67
C PRO A 262 -12.83 -12.90 1.22
N LEU A 263 -14.12 -13.03 0.90
CA LEU A 263 -14.56 -13.35 -0.47
C LEU A 263 -14.29 -12.21 -1.45
N ARG A 264 -14.58 -10.95 -1.06
CA ARG A 264 -14.27 -9.76 -1.89
C ARG A 264 -12.77 -9.67 -2.11
N PHE A 265 -11.99 -9.84 -1.05
CA PHE A 265 -10.53 -9.75 -1.08
C PHE A 265 -9.91 -10.83 -1.99
N VAL A 266 -10.29 -12.11 -1.81
CA VAL A 266 -9.80 -13.22 -2.65
C VAL A 266 -10.19 -13.03 -4.11
N ARG A 267 -11.41 -12.56 -4.40
CA ARG A 267 -11.85 -12.28 -5.78
C ARG A 267 -11.01 -11.18 -6.43
N ALA A 268 -10.75 -10.09 -5.71
CA ALA A 268 -9.95 -8.97 -6.22
C ALA A 268 -8.49 -9.38 -6.47
N ILE A 269 -7.90 -10.18 -5.58
CA ILE A 269 -6.57 -10.79 -5.80
C ILE A 269 -6.59 -11.73 -7.02
N GLY A 270 -7.64 -12.55 -7.15
CA GLY A 270 -7.81 -13.50 -8.24
C GLY A 270 -7.82 -12.84 -9.64
N ASN A 271 -8.32 -11.61 -9.74
CA ASN A 271 -8.33 -10.86 -11.00
C ASN A 271 -6.93 -10.61 -11.55
N TYR A 272 -5.91 -10.45 -10.69
CA TYR A 272 -4.53 -10.17 -11.09
C TYR A 272 -3.90 -11.27 -11.97
N TYR A 273 -4.41 -12.50 -11.86
CA TYR A 273 -3.97 -13.65 -12.65
C TYR A 273 -4.63 -13.75 -14.02
N ARG A 274 -5.59 -12.89 -14.36
CA ARG A 274 -6.28 -12.94 -15.65
C ARG A 274 -5.40 -12.27 -16.72
N PRO A 275 -5.17 -12.89 -17.90
CA PRO A 275 -4.32 -12.30 -18.94
C PRO A 275 -4.73 -10.91 -19.43
N GLY A 276 -6.03 -10.59 -19.42
CA GLY A 276 -6.60 -9.29 -19.82
C GLY A 276 -6.88 -8.33 -18.65
N PHE A 277 -6.35 -8.60 -17.46
CA PHE A 277 -6.50 -7.72 -16.32
C PHE A 277 -5.65 -6.46 -16.47
N HIS A 278 -6.21 -5.32 -16.07
CA HIS A 278 -5.51 -4.06 -15.88
C HIS A 278 -6.01 -3.41 -14.58
N PRO A 279 -5.14 -2.86 -13.71
CA PRO A 279 -5.59 -2.25 -12.44
C PRO A 279 -6.57 -1.08 -12.60
N SER A 280 -6.56 -0.38 -13.73
CA SER A 280 -7.57 0.65 -14.04
C SER A 280 -9.01 0.12 -14.04
N GLN A 281 -9.20 -1.20 -14.21
CA GLN A 281 -10.52 -1.85 -14.12
C GLN A 281 -11.04 -1.95 -12.67
N LEU A 282 -10.18 -1.75 -11.67
CA LEU A 282 -10.61 -1.60 -10.27
C LEU A 282 -11.38 -0.27 -10.14
N GLY A 283 -12.36 -0.20 -9.25
CA GLY A 283 -13.18 1.00 -9.07
C GLY A 283 -12.46 2.11 -8.31
N GLY A 284 -13.24 3.05 -7.77
CA GLY A 284 -12.79 3.92 -6.69
C GLY A 284 -12.16 5.25 -7.10
N VAL A 285 -11.80 5.49 -8.37
CA VAL A 285 -11.12 6.76 -8.77
C VAL A 285 -11.99 7.98 -8.43
N GLY A 286 -13.29 7.94 -8.72
CA GLY A 286 -14.20 9.02 -8.33
C GLY A 286 -14.25 9.23 -6.81
N LEU A 287 -14.31 8.14 -6.03
CA LEU A 287 -14.29 8.21 -4.55
C LEU A 287 -12.97 8.78 -4.02
N ALA A 288 -11.85 8.42 -4.64
CA ALA A 288 -10.53 8.93 -4.28
C ALA A 288 -10.44 10.44 -4.51
N VAL A 289 -10.83 10.90 -5.70
CA VAL A 289 -10.87 12.33 -6.04
C VAL A 289 -11.80 13.10 -5.10
N ASP A 290 -13.00 12.59 -4.88
CA ASP A 290 -13.99 13.22 -3.98
C ASP A 290 -13.44 13.30 -2.55
N TYR A 291 -12.78 12.25 -2.07
CA TYR A 291 -12.22 12.21 -0.72
C TYR A 291 -11.04 13.17 -0.56
N LEU A 292 -10.11 13.19 -1.52
CA LEU A 292 -8.95 14.08 -1.49
C LEU A 292 -9.35 15.55 -1.50
N ALA A 293 -10.46 15.89 -2.17
CA ALA A 293 -11.02 17.25 -2.14
C ALA A 293 -11.56 17.70 -0.78
N ILE A 294 -11.88 16.76 0.12
CA ILE A 294 -12.46 17.04 1.45
C ILE A 294 -11.56 16.65 2.62
N SER A 295 -10.46 15.93 2.39
CA SER A 295 -9.55 15.48 3.44
C SER A 295 -9.01 16.68 4.24
N PRO A 296 -9.24 16.71 5.57
CA PRO A 296 -8.70 17.74 6.44
C PRO A 296 -7.19 17.90 6.31
N ALA A 297 -6.43 16.81 6.31
CA ALA A 297 -4.98 16.85 6.22
C ALA A 297 -4.48 17.41 4.86
N ALA A 298 -5.10 16.98 3.75
CA ALA A 298 -4.73 17.48 2.41
C ALA A 298 -5.10 18.96 2.19
N ARG A 299 -6.12 19.45 2.90
CA ARG A 299 -6.55 20.86 2.83
C ARG A 299 -5.77 21.79 3.75
N ALA A 300 -5.20 21.27 4.84
CA ALA A 300 -4.50 22.07 5.85
C ALA A 300 -3.16 22.63 5.35
N ALA A 301 -2.60 22.07 4.28
CA ALA A 301 -1.33 22.49 3.71
C ALA A 301 -1.43 23.53 2.57
N HIS A 302 -2.63 24.07 2.31
CA HIS A 302 -2.88 25.14 1.35
C HIS A 302 -3.14 26.51 2.00
#